data_AF-A0A969XQQ4-F1
#
_entry.id   AF-A0A969XQQ4-F1
#
_cell.length_a   1.000
_cell.length_b   1.000
_cell.length_c   1.000
_cell.angle_alpha   90.00
_cell.angle_beta   90.00
_cell.angle_gamma   90.00
#
_symmetry.space_group_name_H-M   'P 1'
#
loop_
_entity.id
_entity.type
_entity.pdbx_description
1 polymer ?
#
loop_
_entity_poly.entity_id
_entity_poly.type
_entity_poly.pdbx_seq_one_letter_code
_entity_poly.pdbx_strand_id
1 'polypeptide(L)'
;MENRMGRRFYRLWPELISFENLYLAYRKAARGKRSKPAAAGFEFGLEENLLALRQELREGRYQPGRYASFSIHDPKRRLISAAPFRDRVVHHALVNIIEPLFERRFVYDTYANRKGKGTHRALDRCTHYLRRHAYVLPLDVR
;
A
#
# COMPACT_ATOMS: atom_id res chain seq x y z
N MET A 1 32.52 -8.12 13.31
CA MET A 1 31.76 -7.70 12.12
C MET A 1 30.69 -8.75 11.87
N GLU A 2 29.50 -8.55 12.44
CA GLU A 2 28.47 -9.58 12.48
C GLU A 2 27.60 -9.52 11.21
N ASN A 3 27.60 -10.65 10.51
CA ASN A 3 27.00 -10.87 9.20
C ASN A 3 25.47 -10.70 9.32
N ARG A 4 24.88 -9.64 8.74
CA ARG A 4 23.42 -9.43 8.68
C ARG A 4 22.78 -10.39 7.67
N MET A 5 22.76 -11.67 8.01
CA MET A 5 21.99 -12.68 7.30
C MET A 5 20.51 -12.27 7.33
N GLY A 6 19.94 -11.94 6.17
CA GLY A 6 18.56 -11.47 6.07
C GLY A 6 17.58 -12.47 6.68
N ARG A 7 16.78 -12.04 7.68
CA ARG A 7 15.71 -12.86 8.25
C ARG A 7 14.71 -13.23 7.14
N ARG A 8 14.57 -14.53 6.89
CA ARG A 8 13.51 -15.10 6.03
C ARG A 8 12.22 -15.20 6.84
N PHE A 9 11.12 -14.74 6.27
CA PHE A 9 9.79 -14.86 6.86
C PHE A 9 9.06 -16.03 6.21
N TYR A 10 8.52 -16.92 7.03
CA TYR A 10 7.74 -18.08 6.58
C TYR A 10 6.24 -17.87 6.84
N ARG A 11 5.38 -18.63 6.16
CA ARG A 11 3.91 -18.65 6.36
C ARG A 11 3.15 -17.34 6.07
N LEU A 12 3.74 -16.41 5.32
CA LEU A 12 3.05 -15.18 4.91
C LEU A 12 1.81 -15.44 4.04
N TRP A 13 1.82 -16.52 3.25
CA TRP A 13 0.73 -16.80 2.31
C TRP A 13 -0.59 -17.19 2.99
N PRO A 14 -0.62 -18.17 3.93
CA PRO A 14 -1.83 -18.44 4.72
C PRO A 14 -2.37 -17.22 5.46
N GLU A 15 -1.50 -16.35 6.00
CA GLU A 15 -1.91 -15.12 6.68
C GLU A 15 -2.48 -14.09 5.70
N LEU A 16 -1.89 -13.98 4.50
CA LEU A 16 -2.36 -13.07 3.46
C LEU A 16 -3.79 -13.41 3.03
N ILE A 17 -4.07 -14.71 2.79
CA ILE A 17 -5.36 -15.18 2.29
C ILE A 17 -6.36 -15.50 3.41
N SER A 18 -6.04 -15.24 4.68
CA SER A 18 -6.99 -15.48 5.77
C SER A 18 -8.24 -14.61 5.60
N PHE A 19 -9.40 -15.12 6.02
CA PHE A 19 -10.64 -14.37 5.88
C PHE A 19 -10.58 -13.07 6.69
N GLU A 20 -9.99 -13.14 7.88
CA GLU A 20 -9.79 -12.02 8.78
C GLU A 20 -8.93 -10.93 8.13
N ASN A 21 -7.84 -11.31 7.45
CA ASN A 21 -6.98 -10.34 6.76
C ASN A 21 -7.66 -9.75 5.52
N LEU A 22 -8.38 -10.57 4.73
CA LEU A 22 -9.13 -10.09 3.57
C LEU A 22 -10.26 -9.14 3.97
N TYR A 23 -10.96 -9.43 5.07
CA TYR A 23 -11.99 -8.55 5.62
C TYR A 23 -11.39 -7.23 6.15
N LEU A 24 -10.26 -7.29 6.87
CA LEU A 24 -9.53 -6.09 7.29
C LEU A 24 -9.06 -5.26 6.09
N ALA A 25 -8.57 -5.93 5.05
CA ALA A 25 -8.11 -5.29 3.82
C ALA A 25 -9.26 -4.60 3.09
N TYR A 26 -10.42 -5.23 3.01
CA TYR A 26 -11.65 -4.61 2.52
C TYR A 26 -11.98 -3.32 3.29
N ARG A 27 -12.02 -3.39 4.63
CA ARG A 27 -12.33 -2.23 5.47
C ARG A 27 -11.36 -1.07 5.22
N LYS A 28 -10.07 -1.38 5.02
CA LYS A 28 -9.04 -0.38 4.67
C LYS A 28 -9.24 0.19 3.26
N ALA A 29 -9.57 -0.64 2.28
CA ALA A 29 -9.82 -0.24 0.89
C ALA A 29 -11.07 0.65 0.75
N ALA A 30 -12.12 0.35 1.52
CA ALA A 30 -13.39 1.08 1.54
C ALA A 30 -13.34 2.37 2.36
N ARG A 31 -12.35 2.54 3.25
CA ARG A 31 -12.30 3.68 4.18
C ARG A 31 -12.34 5.01 3.45
N GLY A 32 -13.34 5.84 3.75
CA GLY A 32 -13.58 7.14 3.12
C GLY A 32 -14.04 7.08 1.66
N LYS A 33 -14.26 5.88 1.10
CA LYS A 33 -14.63 5.64 -0.31
C LYS A 33 -15.83 4.70 -0.47
N ARG A 34 -16.46 4.31 0.63
CA ARG A 34 -17.57 3.34 0.69
C ARG A 34 -18.75 3.73 -0.20
N SER A 35 -19.07 5.02 -0.30
CA SER A 35 -20.13 5.55 -1.16
C SER A 35 -19.79 5.55 -2.66
N LYS A 36 -18.54 5.24 -3.06
CA LYS A 36 -18.18 5.19 -4.48
C LYS A 36 -18.75 3.91 -5.10
N PRO A 37 -19.28 3.95 -6.34
CA PRO A 37 -19.96 2.80 -6.96
C PRO A 37 -19.16 1.50 -6.92
N ALA A 38 -17.84 1.56 -7.17
CA ALA A 38 -16.99 0.37 -7.16
C ALA A 38 -16.83 -0.26 -5.76
N ALA A 39 -16.83 0.55 -4.69
CA ALA A 39 -16.75 0.06 -3.32
C ALA A 39 -18.13 -0.45 -2.86
N ALA A 40 -19.18 0.33 -3.11
CA ALA A 40 -20.56 -0.03 -2.77
C ALA A 40 -21.01 -1.32 -3.48
N GLY A 41 -20.69 -1.48 -4.77
CA GLY A 41 -21.02 -2.69 -5.52
C GLY A 41 -20.30 -3.94 -5.00
N PHE A 42 -19.04 -3.81 -4.59
CA PHE A 42 -18.33 -4.92 -3.95
C PHE A 42 -18.90 -5.24 -2.56
N GLU A 43 -19.29 -4.21 -1.80
CA GLU A 43 -19.87 -4.36 -0.47
C GLU A 43 -21.28 -4.96 -0.48
N PHE A 44 -22.07 -4.72 -1.53
CA PHE A 44 -23.42 -5.29 -1.65
C PHE A 44 -23.44 -6.81 -1.52
N GLY A 45 -22.44 -7.49 -2.11
CA GLY A 45 -22.20 -8.93 -1.97
C GLY A 45 -20.93 -9.23 -1.19
N LEU A 46 -20.66 -8.51 -0.09
CA LEU A 46 -19.35 -8.52 0.58
C LEU A 46 -18.83 -9.92 0.91
N GLU A 47 -19.65 -10.75 1.56
CA GLU A 47 -19.24 -12.08 2.01
C GLU A 47 -18.93 -12.99 0.84
N GLU A 48 -19.84 -13.09 -0.13
CA GLU A 48 -19.66 -13.87 -1.36
C GLU A 48 -18.40 -13.44 -2.13
N ASN A 49 -18.22 -12.13 -2.30
CA ASN A 49 -17.06 -11.56 -2.99
C ASN A 49 -15.75 -11.90 -2.27
N LEU A 50 -15.71 -11.85 -0.94
CA LEU A 50 -14.52 -12.18 -0.17
C LEU A 50 -14.22 -13.68 -0.17
N LEU A 51 -15.25 -14.53 -0.07
CA LEU A 51 -15.09 -15.98 -0.11
C LEU A 51 -14.62 -16.46 -1.50
N ALA A 52 -15.22 -15.93 -2.57
CA ALA A 52 -14.79 -16.20 -3.94
C ALA A 52 -13.34 -15.75 -4.16
N LEU A 53 -13.00 -14.51 -3.77
CA LEU A 53 -11.63 -14.01 -3.85
C LEU A 53 -10.64 -14.87 -3.07
N ARG A 54 -11.01 -15.30 -1.85
CA ARG A 54 -10.18 -16.20 -1.04
C ARG A 54 -9.92 -17.53 -1.74
N GLN A 55 -10.96 -18.11 -2.33
CA GLN A 55 -10.85 -19.39 -3.04
C GLN A 55 -9.95 -19.26 -4.27
N GLU A 56 -10.13 -18.22 -5.07
CA GLU A 56 -9.26 -17.96 -6.22
C GLU A 56 -7.80 -17.74 -5.83
N LEU A 57 -7.54 -17.03 -4.73
CA LEU A 57 -6.17 -16.87 -4.20
C LEU A 57 -5.62 -18.22 -3.75
N ARG A 58 -6.41 -19.01 -3.01
CA ARG A 58 -6.00 -20.33 -2.51
C ARG A 58 -5.61 -21.29 -3.64
N GLU A 59 -6.34 -21.25 -4.74
CA GLU A 59 -6.11 -22.09 -5.93
C GLU A 59 -5.09 -21.51 -6.90
N GLY A 60 -4.58 -20.30 -6.65
CA GLY A 60 -3.65 -19.61 -7.57
C GLY A 60 -4.31 -19.16 -8.89
N ARG A 61 -5.65 -19.03 -8.92
CA ARG A 61 -6.41 -18.62 -10.11
C ARG A 61 -6.69 -17.12 -10.16
N TYR A 62 -6.43 -16.39 -9.07
CA TYR A 62 -6.60 -14.94 -9.04
C TYR A 62 -5.75 -14.26 -10.11
N GLN A 63 -6.41 -13.47 -10.96
CA GLN A 63 -5.78 -12.57 -11.92
C GLN A 63 -6.20 -11.13 -11.62
N PRO A 64 -5.25 -10.18 -11.53
CA PRO A 64 -5.57 -8.76 -11.44
C PRO A 64 -6.36 -8.29 -12.66
N GLY A 65 -7.39 -7.49 -12.42
CA GLY A 65 -8.18 -6.88 -13.49
C GLY A 65 -7.46 -5.73 -14.19
N ARG A 66 -8.04 -5.28 -15.30
CA ARG A 66 -7.51 -4.15 -16.07
C ARG A 66 -7.63 -2.85 -15.28
N TYR A 67 -6.54 -2.08 -15.27
CA TYR A 67 -6.52 -0.76 -14.66
C TYR A 67 -7.32 0.24 -15.49
N ALA A 68 -8.09 1.10 -14.81
CA ALA A 68 -8.72 2.25 -15.42
C ALA A 68 -7.75 3.44 -15.35
N SER A 69 -7.33 3.95 -16.50
CA SER A 69 -6.41 5.09 -16.59
C SER A 69 -7.15 6.37 -16.94
N PHE A 70 -6.94 7.43 -16.17
CA PHE A 70 -7.54 8.75 -16.41
C PHE A 70 -6.58 9.86 -16.01
N SER A 71 -6.63 11.00 -16.71
CA SER A 71 -5.82 12.17 -16.36
C SER A 71 -6.55 13.02 -15.34
N ILE A 72 -5.83 13.46 -14.30
CA ILE A 72 -6.30 14.53 -13.41
C ILE A 72 -5.27 15.66 -13.37
N HIS A 73 -5.73 16.86 -13.02
CA HIS A 73 -4.89 18.05 -12.91
C HIS A 73 -5.08 18.65 -11.51
N ASP A 74 -4.10 18.44 -10.61
CA ASP A 74 -4.13 19.07 -9.27
C ASP A 74 -2.81 18.88 -8.48
N PRO A 75 -1.84 19.81 -8.47
CA PRO A 75 -1.71 21.03 -9.28
C PRO A 75 -1.04 20.79 -10.66
N LYS A 76 -0.52 19.59 -10.90
CA LYS A 76 0.10 19.17 -12.18
C LYS A 76 -0.73 18.05 -12.81
N ARG A 77 -0.74 18.00 -14.16
CA ARG A 77 -1.35 16.89 -14.90
C ARG A 77 -0.63 15.58 -14.56
N ARG A 78 -1.37 14.58 -14.11
CA ARG A 78 -0.89 13.22 -13.85
C ARG A 78 -1.84 12.19 -14.43
N LEU A 79 -1.29 11.16 -15.06
CA LEU A 79 -2.04 9.98 -15.43
C LEU A 79 -2.19 9.12 -14.19
N ILE A 80 -3.43 8.90 -13.76
CA ILE A 80 -3.76 7.99 -12.66
C ILE A 80 -4.20 6.68 -13.25
N SER A 81 -3.62 5.59 -12.78
CA SER A 81 -4.08 4.23 -13.05
C SER A 81 -4.72 3.67 -11.79
N ALA A 82 -6.03 3.51 -11.81
CA ALA A 82 -6.79 2.97 -10.70
C ALA A 82 -7.07 1.48 -10.91
N ALA A 83 -6.65 0.67 -9.94
CA ALA A 83 -7.00 -0.75 -9.90
C ALA A 83 -8.50 -0.93 -9.56
N PRO A 84 -9.15 -1.98 -10.10
CA PRO A 84 -10.46 -2.44 -9.66
C PRO A 84 -10.56 -2.54 -8.14
N PHE A 85 -11.75 -2.36 -7.57
CA PHE A 85 -11.92 -2.37 -6.12
C PHE A 85 -11.50 -3.71 -5.49
N ARG A 86 -11.86 -4.83 -6.13
CA ARG A 86 -11.44 -6.19 -5.77
C ARG A 86 -9.92 -6.29 -5.61
N ASP A 87 -9.17 -5.81 -6.58
CA ASP A 87 -7.70 -5.88 -6.56
C ASP A 87 -7.11 -4.99 -5.47
N ARG A 88 -7.75 -3.85 -5.18
CA ARG A 88 -7.38 -3.01 -4.03
C ARG A 88 -7.53 -3.74 -2.71
N VAL A 89 -8.51 -4.64 -2.56
CA VAL A 89 -8.62 -5.53 -1.38
C VAL A 89 -7.38 -6.41 -1.29
N VAL A 90 -6.95 -7.05 -2.39
CA VAL A 90 -5.74 -7.88 -2.41
C VAL A 90 -4.48 -7.06 -2.10
N HIS A 91 -4.34 -5.85 -2.66
CA HIS A 91 -3.22 -4.96 -2.36
C HIS A 91 -3.16 -4.60 -0.88
N HIS A 92 -4.30 -4.26 -0.26
CA HIS A 92 -4.35 -4.01 1.17
C HIS A 92 -4.05 -5.25 2.00
N ALA A 93 -4.49 -6.44 1.58
CA ALA A 93 -4.22 -7.70 2.25
C ALA A 93 -2.72 -8.01 2.25
N LEU A 94 -2.05 -7.78 1.11
CA LEU A 94 -0.59 -7.88 0.99
C LEU A 94 0.11 -6.86 1.90
N VAL A 95 -0.27 -5.59 1.80
CA VAL A 95 0.34 -4.49 2.59
C VAL A 95 0.22 -4.73 4.09
N ASN A 96 -0.90 -5.28 4.57
CA ASN A 96 -1.08 -5.62 5.98
C ASN A 96 0.04 -6.54 6.52
N ILE A 97 0.52 -7.45 5.68
CA ILE A 97 1.53 -8.44 6.04
C ILE A 97 2.95 -7.89 5.84
N ILE A 98 3.20 -7.22 4.72
CA ILE A 98 4.56 -6.79 4.37
C ILE A 98 4.98 -5.48 5.05
N GLU A 99 4.04 -4.57 5.32
CA GLU A 99 4.34 -3.24 5.88
C GLU A 99 5.16 -3.32 7.18
N PRO A 100 4.81 -4.14 8.19
CA PRO A 100 5.61 -4.26 9.42
C PRO A 100 7.02 -4.81 9.20
N LEU A 101 7.23 -5.60 8.15
CA LEU A 101 8.52 -6.21 7.83
C LEU A 101 9.46 -5.17 7.20
N PHE A 102 8.93 -4.35 6.30
CA PHE A 102 9.69 -3.28 5.64
C PHE A 102 9.92 -2.08 6.56
N GLU A 103 8.95 -1.74 7.42
CA GLU A 103 9.07 -0.59 8.32
C GLU A 103 10.28 -0.69 9.26
N ARG A 104 10.66 -1.91 9.66
CA ARG A 104 11.86 -2.19 10.48
C ARG A 104 13.18 -2.02 9.72
N ARG A 105 13.14 -1.97 8.39
CA ARG A 105 14.33 -1.92 7.52
C ARG A 105 14.50 -0.56 6.84
N PHE A 106 13.45 0.26 6.75
CA PHE A 106 13.55 1.56 6.10
C PHE A 106 14.53 2.48 6.85
N VAL A 107 15.25 3.27 6.06
CA VAL A 107 16.07 4.36 6.59
C VAL A 107 15.15 5.36 7.30
N TYR A 108 15.64 5.93 8.40
CA TYR A 108 14.86 6.86 9.20
C TYR A 108 14.37 8.06 8.39
N ASP A 109 15.20 8.58 7.49
CA ASP A 109 14.93 9.77 6.68
C ASP A 109 14.08 9.52 5.41
N THR A 110 13.38 8.39 5.34
CA THR A 110 12.32 8.16 4.35
C THR A 110 10.96 8.59 4.93
N TYR A 111 10.30 9.56 4.28
CA TYR A 111 9.09 10.17 4.85
C TYR A 111 7.79 9.90 4.09
N ALA A 112 7.85 9.44 2.84
CA ALA A 112 6.65 9.23 2.01
C ALA A 112 5.86 7.97 2.42
N ASN A 113 4.52 8.08 2.44
CA ASN A 113 3.57 6.97 2.64
C ASN A 113 3.82 6.06 3.87
N ARG A 114 4.36 6.61 4.96
CA ARG A 114 4.67 5.87 6.20
C ARG A 114 3.89 6.43 7.39
N LYS A 115 3.47 5.55 8.31
CA LYS A 115 2.74 5.95 9.53
C LYS A 115 3.61 6.82 10.43
N GLY A 116 3.04 7.92 10.90
CA GLY A 116 3.79 8.89 11.71
C GLY A 116 4.92 9.59 10.96
N LYS A 117 5.00 9.47 9.63
CA LYS A 117 5.87 10.25 8.75
C LYS A 117 4.98 11.13 7.86
N GLY A 118 5.60 12.07 7.14
CA GLY A 118 4.89 12.97 6.24
C GLY A 118 5.71 14.22 5.93
N THR A 119 5.11 15.12 5.15
CA THR A 119 5.78 16.31 4.62
C THR A 119 6.33 17.23 5.71
N HIS A 120 5.55 17.49 6.76
CA HIS A 120 6.00 18.36 7.86
C HIS A 120 7.27 17.83 8.54
N ARG A 121 7.27 16.53 8.91
CA ARG A 121 8.46 15.90 9.51
C ARG A 121 9.66 15.88 8.56
N ALA A 122 9.43 15.73 7.26
CA ALA A 122 10.48 15.80 6.25
C ALA A 122 11.08 17.21 6.18
N LEU A 123 10.23 18.25 6.23
CA LEU A 123 10.66 19.66 6.23
C LEU A 123 11.43 20.03 7.49
N ASP A 124 10.97 19.58 8.66
CA ASP A 124 11.68 19.80 9.93
C ASP A 124 13.08 19.18 9.88
N ARG A 125 13.18 17.96 9.35
CA ARG A 125 14.46 17.27 9.17
C ARG A 125 15.35 17.98 8.15
N CYS A 126 14.79 18.41 7.02
CA CYS A 126 15.52 19.17 6.01
C CYS A 126 16.07 20.48 6.61
N THR A 127 15.23 21.23 7.33
CA THR A 127 15.61 22.47 8.02
C THR A 127 16.74 22.25 9.02
N HIS A 128 16.67 21.15 9.77
CA HIS A 128 17.74 20.75 10.69
C HIS A 128 19.10 20.58 9.99
N TYR A 129 19.13 20.01 8.78
CA TYR A 129 20.36 19.84 8.00
C TYR A 129 20.80 21.12 7.29
N LEU A 130 19.86 21.93 6.78
CA LEU A 130 20.17 23.22 6.15
C LEU A 130 20.86 24.20 7.11
N ARG A 131 20.55 24.13 8.40
CA ARG A 131 21.23 24.93 9.44
C ARG A 131 22.67 24.47 9.73
N ARG A 132 23.09 23.29 9.23
CA ARG A 132 24.40 22.67 9.52
C ARG A 132 25.29 22.52 8.30
N HIS A 133 24.72 22.56 7.10
CA HIS A 133 25.44 22.34 5.85
C HIS A 133 25.09 23.44 4.85
N ALA A 134 26.11 23.99 4.18
CA ALA A 134 25.94 25.09 3.24
C ALA A 134 25.45 24.66 1.84
N TYR A 135 25.56 23.36 1.52
CA TYR A 135 25.30 22.83 0.18
C TYR A 135 24.27 21.70 0.20
N VAL A 136 23.47 21.62 -0.86
CA VAL A 136 22.45 20.58 -1.09
C VAL A 136 22.64 19.99 -2.47
N LEU A 137 22.53 18.66 -2.57
CA LEU A 137 22.52 17.95 -3.84
C LEU A 137 21.07 17.51 -4.16
N PRO A 138 20.37 18.20 -5.08
CA PRO A 138 19.07 17.74 -5.56
C PRO A 138 19.28 16.53 -6.51
N LEU A 139 18.70 15.39 -6.15
CA LEU A 139 18.68 14.18 -6.97
C LEU A 139 17.24 13.84 -7.37
N ASP A 140 17.06 13.48 -8.63
CA ASP A 140 15.77 13.04 -9.18
C ASP A 140 15.98 11.76 -9.99
N VAL A 141 14.97 10.88 -9.98
CA VAL A 141 14.97 9.62 -10.72
C VAL A 141 13.89 9.71 -11.79
N ARG A 142 14.24 9.39 -13.03
CA ARG A 142 13.32 9.39 -14.18
C ARG A 142 12.51 8.10 -14.27
#